data_AF-A0AAP8GFG6-F1
#
_entry.id   AF-A0AAP8GFG6-F1
#
_cell.length_a   1.000
_cell.length_b   1.000
_cell.length_c   1.000
_cell.angle_alpha   90.00
_cell.angle_beta   90.00
_cell.angle_gamma   90.00
#
_symmetry.space_group_name_H-M   'P 1'
#
loop_
_entity.id
_entity.type
_entity.pdbx_description
1 polymer ?
#
loop_
_entity_poly.entity_id
_entity_poly.type
_entity_poly.pdbx_seq_one_letter_code
_entity_poly.pdbx_strand_id
1 'polypeptide(L)'
;TLGVIGAGRIGLGVAKRAQRFGMKILAFDPYLTDEKAKSLSITKATVDEIAQHSDFVTLHTPLTPKTKGLINAAFFAKAKPSLQIINVARGGIIDEKALIKA
;
A
#
# COMPACT_ATOMS: atom_id res chain seq x y z
N THR A 1 6.15 -8.52 -5.39
CA THR A 1 5.44 -8.21 -4.13
C THR A 1 4.50 -7.05 -4.34
N LEU A 2 3.24 -7.18 -3.90
CA LEU A 2 2.25 -6.10 -3.90
C LEU A 2 2.08 -5.56 -2.47
N GLY A 3 2.30 -4.26 -2.30
CA GLY A 3 1.93 -3.51 -1.11
C GLY A 3 0.50 -2.97 -1.23
N VAL A 4 -0.34 -3.23 -0.22
CA VAL A 4 -1.73 -2.77 -0.15
C VAL A 4 -1.87 -1.83 1.05
N ILE A 5 -2.03 -0.54 0.79
CA ILE A 5 -2.26 0.46 1.84
C ILE A 5 -3.75 0.73 1.91
N GLY A 6 -4.39 0.25 2.99
CA GLY A 6 -5.84 0.17 3.18
C GLY A 6 -6.36 -1.24 2.92
N ALA A 7 -6.64 -1.99 3.99
CA ALA A 7 -7.11 -3.38 3.97
C ALA A 7 -8.63 -3.48 4.22
N GLY A 8 -9.39 -2.52 3.68
CA GLY A 8 -10.85 -2.55 3.62
C GLY A 8 -11.38 -3.45 2.50
N ARG A 9 -12.66 -3.27 2.14
CA ARG A 9 -13.34 -4.09 1.13
C ARG A 9 -12.62 -4.11 -0.22
N ILE A 10 -12.16 -2.96 -0.71
CA ILE A 10 -11.50 -2.84 -2.02
C ILE A 10 -10.09 -3.43 -1.97
N GLY A 11 -9.25 -3.00 -1.02
CA GLY A 11 -7.87 -3.47 -0.90
C GLY A 11 -7.76 -4.98 -0.70
N LEU A 12 -8.63 -5.58 0.14
CA LEU A 12 -8.67 -7.04 0.28
C LEU A 12 -9.17 -7.73 -1.00
N GLY A 13 -10.08 -7.10 -1.74
CA GLY A 13 -10.52 -7.59 -3.05
C GLY A 13 -9.39 -7.63 -4.08
N VAL A 14 -8.53 -6.61 -4.08
CA VAL A 14 -7.33 -6.56 -4.94
C VAL A 14 -6.30 -7.60 -4.48
N ALA A 15 -5.99 -7.65 -3.18
CA ALA A 15 -5.06 -8.62 -2.60
C ALA A 15 -5.42 -10.07 -2.97
N LYS A 16 -6.70 -10.44 -2.80
CA LYS A 16 -7.20 -11.78 -3.14
C LYS A 16 -6.96 -12.17 -4.60
N ARG A 17 -7.08 -11.22 -5.52
CA ARG A 17 -6.83 -11.44 -6.96
C ARG A 17 -5.33 -11.50 -7.25
N ALA A 18 -4.56 -10.58 -6.70
CA ALA A 18 -3.10 -10.52 -6.85
C ALA A 18 -2.41 -11.81 -6.36
N GLN A 19 -2.90 -12.42 -5.27
CA GLN A 19 -2.42 -13.72 -4.79
C GLN A 19 -2.56 -14.83 -5.84
N ARG A 20 -3.59 -14.80 -6.70
CA ARG A 20 -3.77 -15.79 -7.78
C ARG A 20 -2.76 -15.64 -8.91
N PHE A 21 -2.14 -14.47 -9.03
CA PHE A 21 -0.99 -14.25 -9.91
C PHE A 21 0.36 -14.60 -9.23
N GLY A 22 0.33 -15.24 -8.06
CA GLY A 22 1.54 -15.63 -7.32
C GLY A 22 2.21 -14.48 -6.57
N MET A 23 1.56 -13.33 -6.42
CA MET A 23 2.15 -12.18 -5.71
C MET A 23 2.14 -12.40 -4.19
N LYS A 24 3.28 -12.14 -3.54
CA LYS A 24 3.34 -11.91 -2.09
C LYS A 24 2.66 -10.58 -1.74
N ILE A 25 1.77 -10.59 -0.74
CA ILE A 25 1.03 -9.41 -0.29
C ILE A 25 1.58 -8.90 1.05
N LEU A 26 1.96 -7.63 1.07
CA LEU A 26 2.18 -6.85 2.29
C LEU A 26 1.00 -5.88 2.44
N ALA A 27 0.39 -5.79 3.61
CA ALA A 27 -0.75 -4.90 3.82
C ALA A 27 -0.64 -4.06 5.08
N PHE A 28 -0.97 -2.77 4.95
CA PHE A 28 -1.09 -1.85 6.07
C PHE A 28 -2.53 -1.39 6.21
N ASP A 29 -3.08 -1.57 7.40
CA ASP A 29 -4.33 -0.95 7.83
C ASP A 29 -4.33 -0.88 9.36
N PRO A 30 -4.69 0.26 9.98
CA PRO A 30 -4.73 0.38 11.45
C PRO A 30 -5.65 -0.65 12.12
N TYR A 31 -6.65 -1.16 11.41
CA TYR A 31 -7.65 -2.11 11.90
C TYR A 31 -7.39 -3.55 11.44
N LEU A 32 -6.29 -3.82 10.74
CA LEU A 32 -5.91 -5.18 10.36
C LEU A 32 -5.26 -5.90 11.55
N THR A 33 -5.94 -6.92 12.07
CA THR A 33 -5.40 -7.82 13.10
C THR A 33 -4.52 -8.89 12.48
N ASP A 34 -3.58 -9.43 13.27
CA ASP A 34 -2.67 -10.48 12.81
C ASP A 34 -3.42 -11.78 12.45
N GLU A 35 -4.47 -12.11 13.20
CA GLU A 35 -5.35 -13.24 12.92
C GLU A 35 -6.03 -13.11 11.55
N LYS A 36 -6.54 -11.91 11.23
CA LYS A 36 -7.18 -11.64 9.94
C LYS A 36 -6.16 -11.63 8.80
N ALA A 37 -4.97 -11.09 9.02
CA ALA A 37 -3.89 -11.14 8.04
C ALA A 37 -3.51 -12.60 7.73
N LYS A 38 -3.33 -13.43 8.76
CA LYS A 38 -3.01 -14.85 8.64
C LYS A 38 -4.10 -15.63 7.91
N SER A 39 -5.38 -15.46 8.27
CA SER A 39 -6.49 -16.16 7.61
C SER A 39 -6.63 -15.80 6.13
N LEU A 40 -6.19 -14.60 5.74
CA LEU A 40 -6.19 -14.13 4.35
C LEU A 40 -4.88 -14.41 3.61
N SER A 41 -3.90 -15.07 4.24
CA SER A 41 -2.55 -15.30 3.68
C SER A 41 -1.85 -13.99 3.24
N ILE A 42 -2.04 -12.93 4.02
CA ILE A 42 -1.44 -11.61 3.84
C ILE A 42 -0.46 -11.36 4.99
N THR A 43 0.67 -10.72 4.71
CA THR A 43 1.58 -10.26 5.76
C THR A 43 1.19 -8.83 6.15
N LYS A 44 0.83 -8.63 7.42
CA LYS A 44 0.67 -7.28 7.97
C LYS A 44 2.03 -6.58 7.97
N ALA A 45 2.07 -5.34 7.53
CA ALA A 45 3.28 -4.54 7.39
C ALA A 45 2.98 -3.07 7.69
N THR A 46 4.02 -2.30 7.98
CA THR A 46 4.02 -0.85 8.05
C THR A 46 4.13 -0.23 6.66
N VAL A 47 3.84 1.07 6.54
CA VAL A 47 4.03 1.83 5.30
C VAL A 47 5.50 1.84 4.87
N ASP A 48 6.43 1.91 5.83
CA ASP A 48 7.87 1.86 5.59
C ASP A 48 8.34 0.50 5.05
N GLU A 49 7.88 -0.60 5.65
CA GLU A 49 8.18 -1.95 5.16
C GLU A 49 7.60 -2.16 3.75
N ILE A 50 6.40 -1.62 3.49
CA ILE A 50 5.78 -1.63 2.16
C ILE A 50 6.65 -0.89 1.16
N ALA A 51 7.16 0.30 1.49
CA ALA A 51 8.04 1.08 0.61
C ALA A 51 9.28 0.27 0.21
N GLN A 52 9.97 -0.32 1.18
CA GLN A 52 11.23 -1.04 0.96
C GLN A 52 11.08 -2.34 0.15
N HIS A 53 9.97 -3.06 0.33
CA HIS A 53 9.87 -4.44 -0.15
C HIS A 53 8.92 -4.64 -1.32
N SER A 54 8.08 -3.65 -1.65
CA SER A 54 7.07 -3.79 -2.71
C SER A 54 7.60 -3.40 -4.09
N ASP A 55 7.18 -4.14 -5.11
CA ASP A 55 7.43 -3.78 -6.52
C ASP A 55 6.24 -2.99 -7.09
N PHE A 56 5.05 -3.22 -6.53
CA PHE A 56 3.83 -2.47 -6.81
C PHE A 56 3.20 -2.04 -5.50
N VAL A 57 2.64 -0.83 -5.44
CA VAL A 57 1.84 -0.35 -4.30
C VAL A 57 0.50 0.18 -4.77
N THR A 58 -0.58 -0.27 -4.15
CA THR A 58 -1.94 0.20 -4.44
C THR A 58 -2.58 0.83 -3.21
N LEU A 59 -3.24 1.98 -3.41
CA LEU A 59 -3.83 2.77 -2.33
C LEU A 59 -5.36 2.61 -2.31
N HIS A 60 -5.89 2.29 -1.13
CA HIS A 60 -7.31 2.05 -0.87
C HIS A 60 -7.78 2.63 0.46
N THR A 61 -7.10 3.65 0.98
CA THR A 61 -7.51 4.38 2.19
C THR A 61 -8.44 5.55 1.85
N PRO A 62 -9.35 5.96 2.75
CA PRO A 62 -10.04 7.24 2.62
C PRO A 62 -9.03 8.40 2.71
N LEU A 63 -9.39 9.57 2.17
CA LEU A 63 -8.65 10.81 2.40
C LEU A 63 -9.08 11.42 3.73
N THR A 64 -8.13 11.56 4.65
CA THR A 64 -8.29 12.11 6.00
C THR A 64 -7.05 12.95 6.32
N PRO A 65 -7.05 13.75 7.40
CA PRO A 65 -5.83 14.45 7.83
C PRO A 65 -4.63 13.52 8.08
N LYS A 66 -4.87 12.26 8.49
CA LYS A 66 -3.81 11.27 8.75
C LYS A 66 -3.29 10.60 7.48
N THR A 67 -4.08 10.56 6.41
CA THR A 67 -3.75 9.88 5.15
C THR A 67 -3.42 10.85 4.02
N LYS A 68 -3.61 12.16 4.23
CA LYS A 68 -3.16 13.21 3.32
C LYS A 68 -1.63 13.25 3.28
N GLY A 69 -1.05 13.10 2.09
CA GLY A 69 0.41 13.02 1.90
C GLY A 69 1.05 11.82 2.60
N LEU A 70 0.28 10.74 2.84
CA LEU A 70 0.81 9.50 3.41
C LEU A 70 1.95 8.95 2.56
N ILE A 71 1.81 9.05 1.24
CA ILE A 71 2.89 8.77 0.29
C ILE A 71 3.57 10.09 -0.04
N ASN A 72 4.81 10.24 0.43
CA ASN A 72 5.58 11.48 0.34
C ASN A 72 7.04 11.18 -0.01
N ALA A 73 7.89 12.21 0.02
CA ALA A 73 9.30 12.08 -0.31
C ALA A 73 10.04 11.03 0.55
N ALA A 74 9.67 10.86 1.82
CA ALA A 74 10.31 9.86 2.69
C ALA A 74 9.89 8.43 2.32
N PHE A 75 8.65 8.24 1.85
CA PHE A 75 8.22 6.96 1.28
C PHE A 75 9.01 6.63 0.01
N PHE A 76 9.10 7.57 -0.94
CA PHE A 76 9.82 7.35 -2.19
C PHE A 76 11.32 7.17 -1.99
N ALA A 77 11.93 7.85 -1.00
CA ALA A 77 13.34 7.66 -0.68
C ALA A 77 13.68 6.23 -0.19
N LYS A 78 12.71 5.52 0.37
CA LYS A 78 12.84 4.12 0.80
C LYS A 78 12.36 3.12 -0.25
N ALA A 79 11.69 3.60 -1.30
CA ALA A 79 11.10 2.77 -2.33
C ALA A 79 12.17 2.16 -3.23
N LYS A 80 11.83 1.01 -3.83
CA LYS A 80 12.62 0.48 -4.94
C LYS A 80 12.57 1.47 -6.12
N PRO A 81 13.68 1.66 -6.86
CA PRO A 81 13.67 2.49 -8.07
C PRO A 81 12.67 2.02 -9.14
N SER A 82 12.33 0.73 -9.14
CA SER A 82 11.36 0.13 -10.07
C SER A 82 9.91 0.14 -9.55
N LEU A 83 9.64 0.78 -8.40
CA LEU A 83 8.32 0.76 -7.79
C LEU A 83 7.28 1.37 -8.73
N GLN A 84 6.17 0.65 -8.95
CA GLN A 84 4.98 1.22 -9.57
C GLN A 84 3.91 1.50 -8.51
N ILE A 85 3.37 2.72 -8.51
CA ILE A 85 2.34 3.13 -7.55
C ILE A 85 1.00 3.41 -8.26
N ILE A 86 -0.08 2.89 -7.69
CA ILE A 86 -1.43 2.98 -8.23
C ILE A 86 -2.34 3.63 -7.18
N ASN A 87 -2.90 4.80 -7.52
CA ASN A 87 -3.90 5.46 -6.70
C ASN A 87 -5.27 5.42 -7.38
N VAL A 88 -6.12 4.50 -6.94
CA VAL A 88 -7.55 4.44 -7.31
C VAL A 88 -8.45 4.75 -6.11
N ALA A 89 -7.91 5.46 -5.11
CA ALA A 89 -8.63 5.89 -3.92
C ALA A 89 -9.08 7.34 -4.05
N ARG A 90 -8.20 8.30 -3.73
CA ARG A 90 -8.49 9.74 -3.75
C ARG A 90 -7.22 10.54 -4.02
N GLY A 91 -7.34 11.66 -4.72
CA GLY A 91 -6.26 12.65 -4.82
C GLY A 91 -5.81 13.15 -3.44
N GLY A 92 -4.55 13.55 -3.32
CA GLY A 92 -3.98 14.06 -2.07
C GLY A 92 -3.53 13.01 -1.05
N ILE A 93 -3.77 11.71 -1.28
CA ILE A 93 -3.12 10.64 -0.49
C ILE A 93 -1.63 10.57 -0.84
N ILE A 94 -1.31 10.78 -2.12
CA ILE A 94 0.05 11.00 -2.60
C ILE A 94 0.33 12.49 -2.62
N ASP A 95 1.48 12.90 -2.10
CA ASP A 95 2.07 14.21 -2.39
C ASP A 95 2.54 14.22 -3.84
N GLU A 96 1.81 14.92 -4.70
CA GLU A 96 2.06 14.98 -6.15
C GLU A 96 3.41 15.62 -6.48
N LYS A 97 3.91 16.56 -5.66
CA LYS A 97 5.24 17.14 -5.86
C LYS A 97 6.33 16.12 -5.58
N ALA A 98 6.14 15.30 -4.54
CA ALA A 98 7.04 14.20 -4.25
C ALA A 98 7.01 13.14 -5.35
N LEU A 99 5.82 12.83 -5.89
CA LEU A 99 5.65 11.88 -6.98
C LEU A 99 6.34 12.33 -8.27
N ILE A 100 6.24 13.61 -8.65
CA ILE A 100 6.90 14.14 -9.87
C ILE A 100 8.42 14.07 -9.77
N LYS A 101 8.96 14.19 -8.55
CA LYS A 101 10.40 14.17 -8.30
C LYS A 101 10.99 12.76 -8.24
N ALA A 102 10.18 11.78 -7.84
CA ALA A 102 10.58 10.38 -7.64
C ALA A 102 10.74 9.66 -8.99
#